data_AF-A0A091BY36-F1
#
_entry.id   AF-A0A091BY36-F1
#
_cell.length_a   1.000
_cell.length_b   1.000
_cell.length_c   1.000
_cell.angle_alpha   90.00
_cell.angle_beta   90.00
_cell.angle_gamma   90.00
#
_symmetry.space_group_name_H-M   'P 1'
#
loop_
_entity.id
_entity.type
_entity.pdbx_description
1 polymer ?
#
loop_
_entity_poly.entity_id
_entity_poly.type
_entity_poly.pdbx_seq_one_letter_code
_entity_poly.pdbx_strand_id
1 'polypeptide(L)'
;MKSVVSSEVEAQEFSIMGYNDFDIMKTGLPKLDSANLEKGANKITYMPTWRPWEEGEVFNGKITQTSYYQSLIDVIKTFEKAGMLDRLQIAAHNKFSQFAKSHFKKYQNIFVEDPTDTLTNSAIYITDISSIILDATYQGAYPIFYWKEFDSIIEHYGGTTPVNKYNAPGTIVYSENELVNTVKDIIAKDYKMPEKVKENYKKT
;
A
#
# COMPACT_ATOMS: atom_id res chain seq x y z
N MET A 1 18.39 10.90 22.48
CA MET A 1 17.06 10.86 21.84
C MET A 1 16.80 9.39 21.56
N LYS A 2 15.63 8.85 21.90
CA LYS A 2 15.32 7.43 21.68
C LYS A 2 14.39 7.27 20.48
N SER A 3 14.66 6.29 19.64
CA SER A 3 13.82 5.87 18.51
C SER A 3 12.75 4.90 19.01
N VAL A 4 11.51 5.12 18.60
CA VAL A 4 10.38 4.25 18.95
C VAL A 4 10.16 3.25 17.82
N VAL A 5 10.00 1.98 18.16
CA VAL A 5 9.73 0.88 17.21
C VAL A 5 8.50 0.09 17.65
N SER A 6 7.83 -0.54 16.68
CA SER A 6 6.59 -1.32 16.86
C SER A 6 6.82 -2.81 16.95
N SER A 7 7.94 -3.32 16.43
CA SER A 7 8.20 -4.76 16.36
C SER A 7 9.67 -5.10 16.59
N GLU A 8 9.94 -6.40 16.76
CA GLU A 8 11.30 -6.92 16.85
C GLU A 8 12.01 -6.85 15.49
N VAL A 9 11.28 -6.99 14.38
CA VAL A 9 11.83 -6.87 13.03
C VAL A 9 12.29 -5.43 12.79
N GLU A 10 11.48 -4.44 13.13
CA GLU A 10 11.87 -3.04 13.04
C GLU A 10 13.07 -2.74 13.94
N ALA A 11 13.10 -3.27 15.17
CA ALA A 11 14.25 -3.13 16.07
C ALA A 11 15.55 -3.67 15.44
N GLN A 12 15.50 -4.82 14.77
CA GLN A 12 16.66 -5.43 14.10
C GLN A 12 17.19 -4.56 12.95
N GLU A 13 16.31 -3.95 12.15
CA GLU A 13 16.73 -3.02 11.10
C GLU A 13 17.46 -1.80 11.69
N PHE A 14 16.96 -1.23 12.80
CA PHE A 14 17.66 -0.16 13.52
C PHE A 14 19.02 -0.61 14.06
N SER A 15 19.14 -1.84 14.55
CA SER A 15 20.42 -2.41 14.97
C SER A 15 21.42 -2.51 13.81
N ILE A 16 20.97 -2.90 12.61
CA ILE A 16 21.81 -2.92 11.39
C ILE A 16 22.30 -1.51 11.05
N MET A 17 21.48 -0.49 11.29
CA MET A 17 21.84 0.92 11.12
C MET A 17 22.74 1.48 12.25
N GLY A 18 23.11 0.66 13.24
CA GLY A 18 24.05 1.02 14.31
C GLY A 18 23.42 1.54 15.60
N TYR A 19 22.10 1.44 15.76
CA TYR A 19 21.42 1.78 17.02
C TYR A 19 21.59 0.66 18.05
N ASN A 20 21.74 1.01 19.32
CA ASN A 20 21.80 0.03 20.41
C ASN A 20 20.48 0.00 21.21
N ASP A 21 20.33 -0.97 22.11
CA ASP A 21 19.13 -1.15 22.93
C ASP A 21 18.77 0.06 23.81
N PHE A 22 19.76 0.89 24.20
CA PHE A 22 19.47 2.11 24.95
C PHE A 22 18.82 3.18 24.08
N ASP A 23 19.11 3.17 22.78
CA ASP A 23 18.58 4.11 21.79
C ASP A 23 17.19 3.70 21.29
N ILE A 24 16.74 2.46 21.55
CA ILE A 24 15.48 1.91 21.04
C ILE A 24 14.43 1.77 22.16
N MET A 25 13.19 2.15 21.86
CA MET A 25 12.01 1.94 22.71
C MET A 25 10.97 1.12 21.95
N LYS A 26 10.82 -0.16 22.31
CA LYS A 26 9.78 -1.04 21.75
C LYS A 26 8.47 -0.86 22.52
N THR A 27 7.73 0.21 22.22
CA THR A 27 6.46 0.55 22.88
C THR A 27 5.26 0.52 21.93
N GLY A 28 5.48 0.38 20.62
CA GLY A 28 4.46 0.69 19.62
C GLY A 28 4.43 2.19 19.30
N LEU A 29 3.95 2.54 18.11
CA LEU A 29 3.87 3.92 17.65
C LEU A 29 2.63 4.62 18.23
N PRO A 30 2.75 5.82 18.84
CA PRO A 30 1.62 6.54 19.45
C PRO A 30 0.45 6.82 18.49
N LYS A 31 0.72 6.94 17.19
CA LYS A 31 -0.31 7.14 16.15
C LYS A 31 -1.32 5.99 16.08
N LEU A 32 -1.00 4.83 16.66
CA LEU A 32 -1.84 3.64 16.62
C LEU A 32 -2.85 3.58 17.79
N ASP A 33 -2.64 4.33 18.88
CA ASP A 33 -3.43 4.20 20.12
C ASP A 33 -4.94 4.46 19.95
N SER A 34 -5.34 5.24 18.94
CA SER A 34 -6.74 5.55 18.63
C SER A 34 -7.13 5.20 17.18
N ALA A 35 -6.29 4.44 16.48
CA ALA A 35 -6.44 4.18 15.06
C ALA A 35 -7.48 3.07 14.83
N ASN A 36 -8.64 3.43 14.28
CA ASN A 36 -9.73 2.51 13.96
C ASN A 36 -10.37 2.88 12.63
N LEU A 37 -10.84 1.88 11.88
CA LEU A 37 -11.72 2.12 10.74
C LEU A 37 -13.02 2.82 11.17
N GLU A 38 -13.46 3.76 10.35
CA GLU A 38 -14.76 4.40 10.46
C GLU A 38 -15.89 3.40 10.24
N LYS A 39 -16.98 3.60 10.97
CA LYS A 39 -18.18 2.76 10.82
C LYS A 39 -18.74 2.93 9.41
N GLY A 40 -18.79 1.83 8.65
CA GLY A 40 -19.28 1.83 7.28
C GLY A 40 -18.20 2.12 6.23
N ALA A 41 -16.92 2.13 6.62
CA ALA A 41 -15.79 2.10 5.70
C ALA A 41 -16.00 1.04 4.61
N ASN A 42 -15.94 1.46 3.36
CA ASN A 42 -16.21 0.59 2.21
C ASN A 42 -15.27 0.84 1.03
N LYS A 43 -14.33 1.78 1.18
CA LYS A 43 -13.40 2.14 0.13
C LYS A 43 -12.33 1.08 -0.05
N ILE A 44 -11.76 1.09 -1.24
CA ILE A 44 -10.68 0.21 -1.66
C ILE A 44 -9.59 1.15 -2.14
N THR A 45 -8.51 1.25 -1.36
CA THR A 45 -7.42 2.17 -1.70
C THR A 45 -6.32 1.43 -2.42
N TYR A 46 -5.88 1.99 -3.54
CA TYR A 46 -4.64 1.61 -4.20
C TYR A 46 -3.59 2.70 -4.02
N MET A 47 -2.51 2.36 -3.34
CA MET A 47 -1.37 3.25 -3.09
C MET A 47 -0.06 2.55 -3.49
N PRO A 48 0.37 2.60 -4.76
CA PRO A 48 1.67 2.06 -5.14
C PRO A 48 2.81 2.91 -4.60
N THR A 49 3.94 2.26 -4.34
CA THR A 49 5.17 2.94 -3.92
C THR A 49 5.68 3.81 -5.07
N TRP A 50 6.12 5.04 -4.73
CA TRP A 50 6.71 5.97 -5.68
C TRP A 50 7.88 5.32 -6.43
N ARG A 51 8.14 5.71 -7.68
CA ARG A 51 9.25 5.16 -8.48
C ARG A 51 10.25 6.29 -8.78
N PRO A 52 11.21 6.58 -7.86
CA PRO A 52 12.14 7.70 -8.03
C PRO A 52 12.97 7.63 -9.32
N TRP A 53 13.25 6.42 -9.81
CA TRP A 53 13.99 6.22 -11.05
C TRP A 53 13.24 6.70 -12.31
N GLU A 54 11.91 6.90 -12.22
CA GLU A 54 11.09 7.43 -13.32
C GLU A 54 10.83 8.94 -13.20
N GLU A 55 11.46 9.60 -12.23
CA GLU A 55 11.24 11.02 -11.94
C GLU A 55 11.62 11.92 -13.14
N GLY A 56 12.66 11.54 -13.88
CA GLY A 56 13.07 12.25 -15.09
C GLY A 56 12.00 12.23 -16.18
N GLU A 57 11.34 11.09 -16.39
CA GLU A 57 10.25 10.92 -17.34
C GLU A 57 9.03 11.75 -16.93
N VAL A 58 8.71 11.78 -15.63
CA VAL A 58 7.61 12.60 -15.09
C VAL A 58 7.85 14.08 -15.35
N PHE A 59 9.04 14.60 -15.01
CA PHE A 59 9.36 16.02 -15.20
C PHE A 59 9.46 16.44 -16.67
N ASN A 60 9.85 15.52 -17.55
CA ASN A 60 9.96 15.78 -18.99
C ASN A 60 8.63 15.57 -19.76
N GLY A 61 7.50 15.44 -19.05
CA GLY A 61 6.18 15.28 -19.68
C GLY A 61 5.92 13.92 -20.33
N LYS A 62 6.75 12.91 -20.01
CA LYS A 62 6.62 11.53 -20.49
C LYS A 62 5.94 10.61 -19.47
N ILE A 63 5.13 11.19 -18.57
CA ILE A 63 4.46 10.47 -17.49
C ILE A 63 3.69 9.21 -17.95
N THR A 64 3.09 9.24 -19.14
CA THR A 64 2.34 8.09 -19.68
C THR A 64 3.21 6.88 -20.04
N GLN A 65 4.53 7.06 -20.14
CA GLN A 65 5.51 6.00 -20.41
C GLN A 65 6.02 5.35 -19.12
N THR A 66 5.77 5.97 -17.97
CA THR A 66 6.21 5.45 -16.68
C THR A 66 5.41 4.22 -16.27
N SER A 67 6.09 3.26 -15.70
CA SER A 67 5.49 2.05 -15.15
C SER A 67 4.57 2.40 -13.96
N TYR A 68 4.87 3.46 -13.18
CA TYR A 68 3.95 3.98 -12.16
C TYR A 68 2.59 4.40 -12.76
N TYR A 69 2.60 5.16 -13.86
CA TYR A 69 1.37 5.55 -14.56
C TYR A 69 0.61 4.34 -15.10
N GLN A 70 1.32 3.40 -15.73
CA GLN A 70 0.70 2.20 -16.30
C GLN A 70 0.02 1.36 -15.23
N SER A 71 0.68 1.19 -14.08
CA SER A 71 0.11 0.48 -12.93
C SER A 71 -1.19 1.11 -12.44
N LEU A 72 -1.23 2.45 -12.30
CA LEU A 72 -2.45 3.17 -11.91
C LEU A 72 -3.58 2.98 -12.93
N ILE A 73 -3.31 3.20 -14.23
CA ILE A 73 -4.36 3.12 -15.24
C ILE A 73 -4.88 1.70 -15.44
N ASP A 74 -4.03 0.68 -15.30
CA ASP A 74 -4.41 -0.74 -15.38
C ASP A 74 -5.36 -1.12 -14.23
N VAL A 75 -5.03 -0.73 -13.00
CA VAL A 75 -5.91 -0.94 -11.84
C VAL A 75 -7.23 -0.19 -12.02
N ILE A 76 -7.21 1.09 -12.38
CA ILE A 76 -8.42 1.90 -12.59
C ILE A 76 -9.34 1.26 -13.63
N LYS A 77 -8.80 0.90 -14.80
CA LYS A 77 -9.57 0.27 -15.88
C LYS A 77 -10.15 -1.08 -15.47
N THR A 78 -9.42 -1.85 -14.68
CA THR A 78 -9.88 -3.17 -14.24
C THR A 78 -11.01 -3.05 -13.23
N PHE A 79 -10.91 -2.12 -12.28
CA PHE A 79 -12.01 -1.81 -11.35
C PHE A 79 -13.22 -1.20 -12.05
N GLU A 80 -13.02 -0.35 -13.04
CA GLU A 80 -14.10 0.18 -13.88
C GLU A 80 -14.84 -0.95 -14.62
N LYS A 81 -14.12 -1.84 -15.30
CA LYS A 81 -14.71 -3.02 -15.97
C LYS A 81 -15.46 -3.93 -15.01
N ALA A 82 -15.00 -4.01 -13.76
CA ALA A 82 -15.63 -4.80 -12.72
C ALA A 82 -16.83 -4.11 -12.04
N GLY A 83 -17.13 -2.86 -12.39
CA GLY A 83 -18.21 -2.09 -11.77
C GLY A 83 -17.94 -1.67 -10.32
N MET A 84 -16.66 -1.49 -9.95
CA MET A 84 -16.23 -1.15 -8.58
C MET A 84 -15.52 0.21 -8.49
N LEU A 85 -15.65 1.05 -9.53
CA LEU A 85 -14.94 2.33 -9.62
C LEU A 85 -15.38 3.33 -8.52
N ASP A 86 -16.64 3.26 -8.08
CA ASP A 86 -17.23 4.07 -7.02
C ASP A 86 -16.61 3.78 -5.63
N ARG A 87 -16.05 2.57 -5.46
CA ARG A 87 -15.38 2.14 -4.24
C ARG A 87 -13.87 2.39 -4.28
N LEU A 88 -13.29 2.54 -5.47
CA LEU A 88 -11.86 2.72 -5.64
C LEU A 88 -11.42 4.14 -5.23
N GLN A 89 -10.29 4.23 -4.55
CA GLN A 89 -9.53 5.44 -4.32
C GLN A 89 -8.07 5.22 -4.72
N ILE A 90 -7.44 6.26 -5.26
CA ILE A 90 -6.04 6.27 -5.69
C ILE A 90 -5.29 7.27 -4.82
N ALA A 91 -4.41 6.77 -3.98
CA ALA A 91 -3.50 7.59 -3.19
C ALA A 91 -2.13 7.59 -3.88
N ALA A 92 -2.00 8.43 -4.90
CA ALA A 92 -0.75 8.55 -5.66
C ALA A 92 0.22 9.54 -4.98
N HIS A 93 1.53 9.30 -5.13
CA HIS A 93 2.55 10.17 -4.56
C HIS A 93 2.43 11.61 -5.08
N ASN A 94 2.64 12.61 -4.20
CA ASN A 94 2.44 14.04 -4.51
C ASN A 94 3.18 14.52 -5.77
N LYS A 95 4.43 14.08 -5.94
CA LYS A 95 5.24 14.40 -7.13
C LYS A 95 4.61 13.88 -8.42
N PHE A 96 3.88 12.76 -8.37
CA PHE A 96 3.15 12.26 -9.53
C PHE A 96 1.84 13.03 -9.73
N SER A 97 1.07 13.19 -8.65
CA SER A 97 -0.25 13.84 -8.66
C SER A 97 -0.21 15.23 -9.29
N GLN A 98 0.87 16.00 -9.06
CA GLN A 98 1.05 17.32 -9.68
C GLN A 98 1.04 17.28 -11.23
N PHE A 99 1.65 16.26 -11.84
CA PHE A 99 1.77 16.13 -13.30
C PHE A 99 0.69 15.23 -13.91
N ALA A 100 0.03 14.41 -13.09
CA ALA A 100 -0.97 13.43 -13.53
C ALA A 100 -2.38 14.01 -13.72
N LYS A 101 -2.72 15.14 -13.08
CA LYS A 101 -4.09 15.71 -13.05
C LYS A 101 -4.73 15.83 -14.45
N SER A 102 -3.95 16.20 -15.48
CA SER A 102 -4.44 16.36 -16.86
C SER A 102 -4.66 15.03 -17.60
N HIS A 103 -3.96 13.97 -17.21
CA HIS A 103 -4.03 12.65 -17.84
C HIS A 103 -5.17 11.79 -17.29
N PHE A 104 -5.60 12.03 -16.05
CA PHE A 104 -6.68 11.30 -15.39
C PHE A 104 -8.01 12.09 -15.31
N LYS A 105 -8.30 13.00 -16.26
CA LYS A 105 -9.51 13.86 -16.24
C LYS A 105 -10.81 13.10 -15.92
N LYS A 106 -11.01 11.92 -16.52
CA LYS A 106 -12.19 11.07 -16.30
C LYS A 106 -12.28 10.50 -14.87
N TYR A 107 -11.15 10.39 -14.18
CA TYR A 107 -11.01 9.68 -12.91
C TYR A 107 -10.57 10.61 -11.76
N GLN A 108 -10.60 11.94 -11.94
CA GLN A 108 -10.09 12.86 -10.92
C GLN A 108 -10.76 12.70 -9.55
N ASN A 109 -12.03 12.29 -9.52
CA ASN A 109 -12.83 12.12 -8.32
C ASN A 109 -12.42 10.92 -7.44
N ILE A 110 -11.60 10.01 -7.94
CA ILE A 110 -11.09 8.87 -7.16
C ILE A 110 -9.68 9.11 -6.62
N PHE A 111 -9.00 10.20 -7.01
CA PHE A 111 -7.68 10.52 -6.47
C PHE A 111 -7.81 11.19 -5.10
N VAL A 112 -6.99 10.74 -4.16
CA VAL A 112 -6.85 11.30 -2.81
C VAL A 112 -5.47 11.95 -2.72
N GLU A 113 -5.42 13.20 -2.22
CA GLU A 113 -4.17 13.96 -2.17
C GLU A 113 -3.25 13.47 -1.04
N ASP A 114 -3.80 13.21 0.16
CA ASP A 114 -3.04 12.65 1.27
C ASP A 114 -3.39 11.16 1.48
N PRO A 115 -2.43 10.22 1.34
CA PRO A 115 -2.67 8.81 1.62
C PRO A 115 -3.22 8.55 3.03
N THR A 116 -2.90 9.39 4.02
CA THR A 116 -3.38 9.22 5.39
C THR A 116 -4.89 9.39 5.52
N ASP A 117 -5.51 10.21 4.66
CA ASP A 117 -6.97 10.40 4.59
C ASP A 117 -7.72 9.12 4.16
N THR A 118 -7.00 8.12 3.65
CA THR A 118 -7.60 6.85 3.22
C THR A 118 -7.58 5.79 4.32
N LEU A 119 -6.77 5.96 5.37
CA LEU A 119 -6.55 4.92 6.37
C LEU A 119 -7.83 4.54 7.13
N THR A 120 -8.70 5.51 7.41
CA THR A 120 -9.90 5.30 8.23
C THR A 120 -11.12 4.82 7.42
N ASN A 121 -11.17 5.08 6.12
CA ASN A 121 -12.34 4.78 5.28
C ASN A 121 -12.14 3.58 4.33
N SER A 122 -10.93 3.01 4.28
CA SER A 122 -10.57 1.89 3.41
C SER A 122 -10.81 0.54 4.07
N ALA A 123 -11.81 -0.20 3.61
CA ALA A 123 -12.02 -1.58 4.05
C ALA A 123 -10.98 -2.54 3.44
N ILE A 124 -10.37 -2.18 2.31
CA ILE A 124 -9.29 -2.92 1.65
C ILE A 124 -8.19 -1.94 1.29
N TYR A 125 -6.94 -2.30 1.56
CA TYR A 125 -5.76 -1.49 1.25
C TYR A 125 -4.80 -2.27 0.36
N ILE A 126 -4.48 -1.71 -0.80
CA ILE A 126 -3.67 -2.34 -1.84
C ILE A 126 -2.38 -1.52 -2.02
N THR A 127 -1.22 -2.17 -1.90
CA THR A 127 0.10 -1.59 -2.21
C THR A 127 0.99 -2.65 -2.86
N ASP A 128 2.13 -2.23 -3.40
CA ASP A 128 3.25 -3.12 -3.75
C ASP A 128 4.15 -3.44 -2.53
N ILE A 129 4.89 -2.47 -2.00
CA ILE A 129 5.92 -2.68 -0.96
C ILE A 129 5.90 -1.59 0.14
N SER A 130 4.89 -0.72 0.16
CA SER A 130 4.82 0.36 1.13
C SER A 130 4.46 -0.12 2.54
N SER A 131 5.12 0.42 3.57
CA SER A 131 4.82 0.13 4.98
C SER A 131 3.47 0.69 5.45
N ILE A 132 2.84 1.60 4.71
CA ILE A 132 1.52 2.14 5.06
C ILE A 132 0.45 1.06 5.19
N ILE A 133 0.62 -0.07 4.50
CA ILE A 133 -0.29 -1.21 4.60
C ILE A 133 -0.33 -1.78 6.01
N LEU A 134 0.74 -1.64 6.79
CA LEU A 134 0.79 -2.08 8.18
C LEU A 134 -0.10 -1.19 9.06
N ASP A 135 -0.08 0.12 8.84
CA ASP A 135 -0.95 1.08 9.52
C ASP A 135 -2.42 0.84 9.14
N ALA A 136 -2.70 0.63 7.84
CA ALA A 136 -4.05 0.34 7.38
C ALA A 136 -4.58 -0.99 7.96
N THR A 137 -3.73 -2.02 7.99
CA THR A 137 -4.07 -3.32 8.59
C THR A 137 -4.34 -3.19 10.09
N TYR A 138 -3.55 -2.37 10.80
CA TYR A 138 -3.77 -2.07 12.22
C TYR A 138 -5.17 -1.52 12.45
N GLN A 139 -5.61 -0.58 11.60
CA GLN A 139 -6.93 0.05 11.70
C GLN A 139 -8.09 -0.91 11.37
N GLY A 140 -7.79 -2.02 10.71
CA GLY A 140 -8.73 -3.09 10.36
C GLY A 140 -8.93 -3.28 8.86
N ALA A 141 -8.22 -2.55 8.00
CA ALA A 141 -8.32 -2.72 6.55
C ALA A 141 -7.74 -4.06 6.11
N TYR A 142 -8.35 -4.72 5.14
CA TYR A 142 -7.80 -5.95 4.56
C TYR A 142 -6.57 -5.64 3.68
N PRO A 143 -5.37 -6.17 4.00
CA PRO A 143 -4.16 -5.93 3.22
C PRO A 143 -4.04 -6.80 1.97
N ILE A 144 -3.81 -6.16 0.82
CA ILE A 144 -3.47 -6.80 -0.45
C ILE A 144 -2.12 -6.27 -0.96
N PHE A 145 -1.24 -7.19 -1.30
CA PHE A 145 0.04 -6.93 -1.95
C PHE A 145 -0.10 -7.18 -3.46
N TYR A 146 -0.09 -6.12 -4.27
CA TYR A 146 -0.14 -6.21 -5.73
C TYR A 146 1.27 -6.30 -6.30
N TRP A 147 1.71 -7.52 -6.58
CA TRP A 147 3.09 -7.87 -6.91
C TRP A 147 3.32 -8.20 -8.39
N LYS A 148 2.52 -7.61 -9.30
CA LYS A 148 2.72 -7.75 -10.76
C LYS A 148 4.14 -7.39 -11.20
N GLU A 149 4.72 -6.34 -10.61
CA GLU A 149 6.05 -5.80 -10.96
C GLU A 149 7.05 -5.91 -9.79
N PHE A 150 6.81 -6.81 -8.84
CA PHE A 150 7.55 -6.87 -7.57
C PHE A 150 9.07 -6.97 -7.76
N ASP A 151 9.54 -7.92 -8.58
CA ASP A 151 10.97 -8.14 -8.78
C ASP A 151 11.68 -6.89 -9.32
N SER A 152 11.06 -6.22 -10.30
CA SER A 152 11.60 -4.98 -10.89
C SER A 152 11.63 -3.83 -9.87
N ILE A 153 10.58 -3.67 -9.07
CA ILE A 153 10.53 -2.65 -8.02
C ILE A 153 11.66 -2.90 -7.00
N ILE A 154 11.80 -4.13 -6.52
CA ILE A 154 12.82 -4.49 -5.53
C ILE A 154 14.23 -4.29 -6.09
N GLU A 155 14.49 -4.65 -7.35
CA GLU A 155 15.78 -4.42 -8.01
C GLU A 155 16.18 -2.93 -7.97
N HIS A 156 15.26 -2.03 -8.32
CA HIS A 156 15.52 -0.59 -8.27
C HIS A 156 15.70 -0.04 -6.84
N TYR A 157 15.11 -0.70 -5.84
CA TYR A 157 15.21 -0.33 -4.42
C TYR A 157 16.42 -0.95 -3.68
N GLY A 158 17.31 -1.64 -4.39
CA GLY A 158 18.53 -2.22 -3.80
C GLY A 158 18.49 -3.73 -3.58
N GLY A 159 17.49 -4.42 -4.14
CA GLY A 159 17.49 -5.87 -4.34
C GLY A 159 17.02 -6.71 -3.16
N THR A 160 16.66 -6.11 -2.01
CA THR A 160 16.17 -6.86 -0.85
C THR A 160 14.99 -6.18 -0.17
N THR A 161 14.14 -6.98 0.47
CA THR A 161 13.03 -6.52 1.31
C THR A 161 12.79 -7.55 2.43
N PRO A 162 12.42 -7.11 3.64
CA PRO A 162 12.08 -8.03 4.73
C PRO A 162 10.81 -8.84 4.42
N VAL A 163 9.96 -8.36 3.52
CA VAL A 163 8.69 -9.01 3.14
C VAL A 163 8.84 -9.80 1.84
N ASN A 164 8.40 -11.06 1.86
CA ASN A 164 8.41 -12.00 0.74
C ASN A 164 7.14 -12.84 0.73
N LYS A 165 7.00 -13.72 -0.28
CA LYS A 165 5.79 -14.52 -0.51
C LYS A 165 5.39 -15.45 0.64
N TYR A 166 6.29 -15.73 1.57
CA TYR A 166 6.03 -16.61 2.71
C TYR A 166 5.57 -15.84 3.95
N ASN A 167 6.11 -14.64 4.18
CA ASN A 167 5.87 -13.86 5.39
C ASN A 167 5.02 -12.58 5.16
N ALA A 168 4.56 -12.30 3.94
CA ALA A 168 3.72 -11.14 3.67
C ALA A 168 2.50 -11.09 4.61
N PRO A 169 2.26 -9.96 5.31
CA PRO A 169 1.12 -9.78 6.18
C PRO A 169 -0.14 -9.37 5.39
N GLY A 170 -0.44 -10.10 4.31
CA GLY A 170 -1.56 -9.80 3.43
C GLY A 170 -1.69 -10.77 2.26
N THR A 171 -2.79 -10.65 1.51
CA THR A 171 -2.99 -11.49 0.32
C THR A 171 -2.16 -10.96 -0.84
N ILE A 172 -1.37 -11.82 -1.47
CA ILE A 172 -0.56 -11.46 -2.62
C ILE A 172 -1.31 -11.80 -3.91
N VAL A 173 -1.29 -10.87 -4.87
CA VAL A 173 -1.86 -11.05 -6.22
C VAL A 173 -0.88 -10.55 -7.27
N TYR A 174 -0.85 -11.18 -8.44
CA TYR A 174 0.16 -10.91 -9.49
C TYR A 174 -0.42 -10.37 -10.79
N SER A 175 -1.74 -10.27 -10.89
CA SER A 175 -2.43 -9.69 -12.06
C SER A 175 -3.67 -8.92 -11.67
N GLU A 176 -4.17 -8.08 -12.58
CA GLU A 176 -5.37 -7.28 -12.38
C GLU A 176 -6.62 -8.17 -12.19
N ASN A 177 -6.68 -9.29 -12.90
CA ASN A 177 -7.77 -10.25 -12.78
C ASN A 177 -7.76 -10.92 -11.40
N GLU A 178 -6.59 -11.34 -10.93
CA GLU A 178 -6.45 -11.88 -9.57
C GLU A 178 -6.81 -10.83 -8.52
N LEU A 179 -6.37 -9.58 -8.70
CA LEU A 179 -6.68 -8.47 -7.80
C LEU A 179 -8.19 -8.26 -7.66
N VAL A 180 -8.91 -8.11 -8.76
CA VAL A 180 -10.36 -7.91 -8.74
C VAL A 180 -11.12 -9.11 -8.17
N ASN A 181 -10.72 -10.33 -8.53
CA ASN A 181 -11.37 -11.53 -7.99
C ASN A 181 -11.13 -11.69 -6.49
N THR A 182 -9.93 -11.39 -6.02
CA THR A 182 -9.56 -11.39 -4.61
C THR A 182 -10.37 -10.35 -3.84
N VAL A 183 -10.48 -9.13 -4.35
CA VAL A 183 -11.32 -8.07 -3.77
C VAL A 183 -12.77 -8.53 -3.63
N LYS A 184 -13.35 -9.14 -4.66
CA LYS A 184 -14.73 -9.66 -4.62
C LYS A 184 -14.90 -10.75 -3.57
N ASP A 185 -13.94 -11.67 -3.47
CA ASP A 185 -13.95 -12.75 -2.46
C ASP A 185 -13.86 -12.20 -1.03
N ILE A 186 -13.00 -11.20 -0.81
CA ILE A 186 -12.87 -10.52 0.49
C ILE A 186 -14.18 -9.84 0.88
N ILE A 187 -14.82 -9.12 -0.05
CA ILE A 187 -16.12 -8.47 0.18
C ILE A 187 -17.20 -9.52 0.51
N ALA A 188 -17.25 -10.63 -0.25
CA ALA A 188 -18.21 -11.70 -0.02
C ALA A 188 -18.03 -12.40 1.34
N LYS A 189 -16.79 -12.39 1.86
CA LYS A 189 -16.43 -12.94 3.18
C LYS A 189 -16.50 -11.89 4.30
N ASP A 190 -17.06 -10.72 4.04
CA ASP A 190 -17.20 -9.63 5.01
C ASP A 190 -15.85 -9.22 5.63
N TYR A 191 -14.83 -9.07 4.76
CA TYR A 191 -13.48 -8.60 5.09
C TYR A 191 -12.74 -9.47 6.12
N LYS A 192 -13.18 -10.71 6.35
CA LYS A 192 -12.53 -11.62 7.30
C LYS A 192 -11.13 -12.01 6.84
N MET A 193 -10.12 -11.56 7.60
CA MET A 193 -8.73 -11.91 7.36
C MET A 193 -8.45 -13.39 7.69
N PRO A 194 -7.74 -14.13 6.82
CA PRO A 194 -7.22 -15.45 7.12
C PRO A 194 -6.26 -15.43 8.32
N GLU A 195 -6.24 -16.50 9.13
CA GLU A 195 -5.34 -16.58 10.30
C GLU A 195 -3.85 -16.41 9.93
N LYS A 196 -3.42 -16.96 8.79
CA LYS A 196 -2.06 -16.78 8.27
C LYS A 196 -1.69 -15.30 8.10
N VAL A 197 -2.60 -14.46 7.63
CA VAL A 197 -2.37 -13.02 7.46
C VAL A 197 -2.19 -12.34 8.81
N LYS A 198 -3.04 -12.69 9.80
CA LYS A 198 -2.94 -12.17 11.17
C LYS A 198 -1.64 -12.61 11.87
N GLU A 199 -1.23 -13.86 11.67
CA GLU A 199 0.03 -14.39 12.23
C GLU A 199 1.25 -13.72 11.62
N ASN A 200 1.26 -13.52 10.30
CA ASN A 200 2.33 -12.81 9.62
C ASN A 200 2.40 -11.34 10.05
N TYR A 201 1.25 -10.68 10.21
CA TYR A 201 1.18 -9.32 10.72
C TYR A 201 1.79 -9.18 12.11
N LYS A 202 1.51 -10.11 13.04
CA LYS A 202 2.12 -10.11 14.39
C LYS A 202 3.63 -10.35 14.41
N LYS A 203 4.19 -10.88 13.31
CA LYS A 203 5.63 -11.14 13.14
C LYS A 203 6.33 -10.05 12.34
N THR A 204 5.59 -9.09 11.80
CA THR A 204 6.12 -7.91 11.12
C THR A 204 6.43 -6.85 12.16
#